data_AF-A0A937NNF1-F1
#
_entry.id   AF-A0A937NNF1-F1
#
_cell.length_a   1.000
_cell.length_b   1.000
_cell.length_c   1.000
_cell.angle_alpha   90.00
_cell.angle_beta   90.00
_cell.angle_gamma   90.00
#
_symmetry.space_group_name_H-M   'P 1'
#
loop_
_entity.id
_entity.type
_entity.pdbx_description
1 polymer ?
#
loop_
_entity_poly.entity_id
_entity_poly.type
_entity_poly.pdbx_seq_one_letter_code
_entity_poly.pdbx_strand_id
1 'polypeptide(L)'
;MRSRNIIEGFRFAFSGLGYALRTQRNTRIHLTIAAGTVALGLWLGLSSTQWAVLALTIGFVLVSEMLNTVAETLVDLVSPGYHPLAKVIKDVTAGAVLLTAIISVIVGLLVLGPPLWARVFGE
;
A
#
# COMPACT_ATOMS: atom_id res chain seq x y z
N MET A 1 -24.31 4.86 -1.14
CA MET A 1 -25.06 5.24 0.09
C MET A 1 -24.64 6.64 0.51
N ARG A 2 -25.57 7.53 0.84
CA ARG A 2 -25.28 8.91 1.27
C ARG A 2 -25.02 8.90 2.78
N SER A 3 -23.79 9.19 3.22
CA SER A 3 -23.43 9.28 4.64
C SER A 3 -24.20 10.44 5.28
N ARG A 4 -24.97 10.19 6.34
CA ARG A 4 -25.76 11.22 7.04
C ARG A 4 -24.96 11.97 8.10
N ASN A 5 -23.81 11.43 8.53
CA ASN A 5 -22.91 12.06 9.49
C ASN A 5 -21.46 11.54 9.38
N ILE A 6 -20.51 12.27 9.97
CA ILE A 6 -19.07 11.99 9.87
C ILE A 6 -18.71 10.59 10.38
N ILE A 7 -19.39 10.11 11.43
CA ILE A 7 -19.18 8.78 12.02
C ILE A 7 -19.55 7.68 11.02
N GLU A 8 -20.66 7.83 10.27
CA GLU A 8 -21.00 6.91 9.19
C GLU A 8 -19.95 6.92 8.07
N GLY A 9 -19.41 8.10 7.73
CA GLY A 9 -18.32 8.24 6.77
C GLY A 9 -17.09 7.42 7.16
N PHE A 10 -16.63 7.53 8.42
CA PHE A 10 -15.52 6.72 8.93
C PHE A 10 -15.85 5.23 8.92
N ARG A 11 -17.07 4.84 9.33
CA ARG A 11 -17.50 3.43 9.29
C ARG A 11 -17.43 2.86 7.87
N PHE A 12 -17.86 3.62 6.86
CA PHE A 12 -17.76 3.19 5.46
C PHE A 12 -16.31 3.08 4.99
N ALA A 13 -15.45 4.03 5.36
CA ALA A 13 -14.03 3.98 5.03
C ALA A 13 -13.34 2.76 5.64
N PHE A 14 -13.58 2.47 6.93
CA PHE A 14 -13.04 1.29 7.60
C PHE A 14 -13.59 -0.01 7.02
N SER A 15 -14.87 -0.04 6.60
CA SER A 15 -15.44 -1.18 5.89
C SER A 15 -14.75 -1.41 4.54
N GLY A 16 -14.41 -0.34 3.81
CA GLY A 16 -13.67 -0.43 2.55
C GLY A 16 -12.25 -0.97 2.73
N LEU A 17 -11.54 -0.48 3.75
CA LEU A 17 -10.23 -1.04 4.13
C LEU A 17 -10.34 -2.51 4.53
N GLY A 18 -11.34 -2.86 5.35
CA GLY A 18 -11.60 -4.23 5.76
C GLY A 18 -11.94 -5.17 4.60
N TYR A 19 -12.62 -4.68 3.57
CA TYR A 19 -12.88 -5.43 2.34
C TYR A 19 -11.58 -5.77 1.63
N ALA A 20 -10.76 -4.77 1.29
CA ALA A 20 -9.48 -4.96 0.59
C ALA A 20 -8.56 -5.93 1.35
N LEU A 21 -8.50 -5.82 2.68
CA LEU A 21 -7.71 -6.71 3.53
C LEU A 21 -8.10 -8.19 3.43
N ARG A 22 -9.39 -8.48 3.29
CA ARG A 22 -9.91 -9.85 3.30
C ARG A 22 -9.85 -10.47 1.91
N THR A 23 -10.12 -9.70 0.87
CA THR A 23 -10.21 -10.19 -0.51
C THR A 23 -8.85 -10.25 -1.18
N GLN A 24 -7.96 -9.27 -0.93
CA GLN A 24 -6.72 -9.15 -1.66
C GLN A 24 -5.54 -9.78 -0.91
N ARG A 25 -4.80 -10.66 -1.60
CA ARG A 25 -3.58 -11.27 -1.07
C ARG A 25 -2.43 -10.26 -1.01
N ASN A 26 -2.27 -9.45 -2.04
CA ASN A 26 -1.19 -8.47 -2.15
C ASN A 26 -1.28 -7.41 -1.05
N THR A 27 -2.49 -6.92 -0.76
CA THR A 27 -2.76 -6.01 0.37
C THR A 27 -2.23 -6.55 1.70
N ARG A 28 -2.44 -7.85 2.00
CA ARG A 28 -1.93 -8.49 3.23
C ARG A 28 -0.41 -8.56 3.26
N ILE A 29 0.22 -8.87 2.13
CA ILE A 29 1.68 -8.89 2.00
C ILE A 29 2.24 -7.48 2.23
N HIS A 30 1.70 -6.46 1.56
CA HIS A 30 2.15 -5.08 1.70
C HIS A 30 2.04 -4.57 3.14
N LEU A 31 0.96 -4.89 3.85
CA LEU A 31 0.82 -4.52 5.26
C LEU A 31 1.78 -5.27 6.19
N THR A 32 2.04 -6.54 5.91
CA THR A 32 3.01 -7.32 6.70
C THR A 32 4.41 -6.73 6.56
N ILE A 33 4.80 -6.40 5.32
CA ILE A 33 6.07 -5.71 5.03
C ILE A 33 6.09 -4.33 5.70
N ALA A 34 5.01 -3.54 5.57
CA ALA A 34 4.91 -2.22 6.19
C ALA A 34 5.06 -2.30 7.72
N ALA A 35 4.43 -3.27 8.38
CA ALA A 35 4.57 -3.49 9.81
C ALA A 35 6.02 -3.82 10.21
N GLY A 36 6.70 -4.66 9.41
CA GLY A 36 8.13 -4.95 9.59
C GLY A 36 9.01 -3.71 9.42
N THR A 37 8.77 -2.91 8.38
CA THR A 37 9.47 -1.65 8.10
C THR A 37 9.29 -0.65 9.25
N VAL A 38 8.10 -0.54 9.82
CA VAL A 38 7.83 0.31 11.00
C VAL A 38 8.57 -0.21 12.22
N ALA A 39 8.49 -1.51 12.52
CA ALA A 39 9.22 -2.10 13.66
C ALA A 39 10.74 -1.85 13.53
N LEU A 40 11.28 -2.02 12.33
CA LEU A 40 12.69 -1.76 12.04
C LEU A 40 13.03 -0.26 12.22
N GLY A 41 12.21 0.64 11.69
CA GLY A 41 12.40 2.08 11.84
C GLY A 41 12.40 2.54 13.30
N LEU A 42 11.55 1.94 14.15
CA LEU A 42 11.54 2.22 15.59
C LEU A 42 12.83 1.75 16.25
N TRP A 43 13.30 0.54 15.91
CA TRP A 43 14.52 -0.03 16.47
C TRP A 43 15.79 0.73 16.04
N LEU A 44 15.81 1.28 14.82
CA LEU A 44 16.89 2.10 14.27
C LEU A 44 16.89 3.55 14.79
N GLY A 45 15.84 4.00 15.48
CA GLY A 45 15.75 5.36 16.02
C GLY A 45 15.68 6.43 14.93
N LEU A 46 14.87 6.20 13.88
CA LEU A 46 14.74 7.14 12.77
C LEU A 46 14.26 8.53 13.22
N SER A 47 14.78 9.56 12.55
CA SER A 47 14.32 10.94 12.70
C SER A 47 12.90 11.17 12.20
N SER A 48 12.26 12.25 12.64
CA SER A 48 10.90 12.63 12.21
C SER A 48 10.78 12.77 10.68
N THR A 49 11.83 13.27 10.00
CA THR A 49 11.84 13.40 8.53
C THR A 49 11.86 12.03 7.86
N GLN A 50 12.67 11.09 8.35
CA GLN A 50 12.71 9.72 7.83
C GLN A 50 11.37 9.00 8.04
N TRP A 51 10.72 9.24 9.19
CA TRP A 51 9.37 8.74 9.44
C TRP A 51 8.33 9.33 8.49
N ALA A 52 8.39 10.63 8.20
CA ALA A 52 7.49 11.27 7.24
C ALA A 52 7.65 10.64 5.84
N VAL A 53 8.88 10.41 5.41
CA VAL A 53 9.18 9.72 4.13
C VAL A 53 8.61 8.29 4.14
N LEU A 54 8.91 7.49 5.17
CA LEU A 54 8.39 6.12 5.26
C LEU A 54 6.85 6.07 5.29
N ALA A 55 6.21 6.97 6.04
CA ALA A 55 4.76 7.03 6.13
C ALA A 55 4.13 7.35 4.77
N LEU A 56 4.68 8.33 4.04
CA LEU A 56 4.22 8.67 2.69
C LEU A 56 4.45 7.53 1.71
N THR A 57 5.61 6.86 1.78
CA THR A 57 5.95 5.74 0.91
C THR A 57 5.06 4.53 1.14
N ILE A 58 4.85 4.13 2.40
CA ILE A 58 3.92 3.05 2.76
C ILE A 58 2.50 3.42 2.35
N GLY A 59 2.07 4.64 2.64
CA GLY A 59 0.76 5.16 2.26
C GLY A 59 0.53 5.10 0.76
N PHE A 60 1.54 5.46 -0.05
CA PHE A 60 1.45 5.43 -1.51
C PHE A 60 1.24 4.02 -2.06
N VAL A 61 1.95 3.01 -1.53
CA VAL A 61 1.73 1.60 -1.91
C VAL A 61 0.32 1.15 -1.55
N LEU A 62 -0.15 1.45 -0.33
CA LEU A 62 -1.49 1.06 0.12
C LEU A 62 -2.58 1.74 -0.70
N VAL A 63 -2.43 3.03 -1.04
CA VAL A 63 -3.36 3.73 -1.92
C VAL A 63 -3.37 3.12 -3.31
N SER A 64 -2.21 2.80 -3.88
CA SER A 64 -2.12 2.15 -5.20
C SER A 64 -2.84 0.79 -5.22
N GLU A 65 -2.65 -0.02 -4.17
CA GLU A 65 -3.32 -1.31 -4.00
C GLU A 65 -4.85 -1.16 -3.87
N MET A 66 -5.32 -0.14 -3.14
CA MET A 66 -6.74 0.19 -3.05
C MET A 66 -7.31 0.61 -4.41
N LEU A 67 -6.58 1.40 -5.19
CA LEU A 67 -6.98 1.79 -6.54
C LEU A 67 -7.03 0.59 -7.49
N ASN A 68 -6.11 -0.37 -7.36
CA ASN A 68 -6.17 -1.63 -8.09
C ASN A 68 -7.45 -2.41 -7.75
N THR A 69 -7.80 -2.50 -6.45
CA THR A 69 -9.05 -3.14 -6.01
C THR A 69 -10.30 -2.45 -6.57
N VAL A 70 -10.29 -1.11 -6.62
CA VAL A 70 -11.38 -0.33 -7.23
C VAL A 70 -11.51 -0.66 -8.71
N ALA A 71 -10.40 -0.69 -9.45
CA ALA A 71 -10.41 -1.00 -10.87
C ALA A 71 -10.88 -2.44 -11.14
N GLU A 72 -10.38 -3.42 -10.38
CA GLU A 72 -10.85 -4.81 -10.46
C GLU A 72 -12.36 -4.90 -10.23
N THR A 73 -12.85 -4.28 -9.16
CA THR A 73 -14.28 -4.31 -8.80
C THR A 73 -15.16 -3.62 -9.86
N LEU A 74 -14.69 -2.51 -10.43
CA LEU A 74 -15.41 -1.81 -11.50
C LEU A 74 -15.42 -2.63 -12.79
N VAL A 75 -14.28 -3.21 -13.17
CA VAL A 75 -14.19 -4.05 -14.37
C VAL A 75 -15.08 -5.29 -14.23
N ASP A 76 -15.08 -5.96 -13.07
CA ASP A 76 -15.93 -7.12 -12.81
C ASP A 76 -17.42 -6.77 -12.81
N LEU A 77 -17.77 -5.54 -12.42
CA LEU A 77 -19.15 -5.04 -12.48
C LEU A 77 -19.61 -4.76 -13.92
N VAL A 78 -18.78 -4.12 -14.74
CA VAL A 78 -19.19 -3.66 -16.09
C VAL A 78 -18.91 -4.69 -17.19
N SER A 79 -17.98 -5.62 -16.97
CA SER A 79 -17.57 -6.63 -17.93
C SER A 79 -17.31 -7.97 -17.23
N PRO A 80 -18.38 -8.71 -16.86
CA PRO A 80 -18.25 -9.99 -16.16
C PRO A 80 -17.67 -11.14 -17.02
N GLY A 81 -17.54 -10.93 -18.34
CA GLY A 81 -16.87 -11.83 -19.27
C GLY A 81 -15.50 -11.31 -19.72
N TYR A 82 -14.77 -12.10 -20.51
CA TYR A 82 -13.50 -11.66 -21.06
C TYR A 82 -13.70 -10.51 -22.05
N HIS A 83 -13.02 -9.38 -21.82
CA HIS A 83 -12.96 -8.26 -22.75
C HIS A 83 -11.50 -7.78 -22.87
N PRO A 84 -10.95 -7.58 -24.09
CA PRO A 84 -9.55 -7.17 -24.26
C PRO A 84 -9.19 -5.90 -23.50
N LEU A 85 -10.07 -4.89 -23.48
CA LEU A 85 -9.85 -3.66 -22.70
C LEU A 85 -9.94 -3.89 -21.18
N ALA A 86 -10.78 -4.82 -20.72
CA ALA A 86 -10.87 -5.18 -19.30
C ALA A 86 -9.55 -5.79 -18.82
N LYS A 87 -8.93 -6.64 -19.66
CA LYS A 87 -7.57 -7.15 -19.42
C LYS A 87 -6.55 -6.02 -19.33
N VAL A 88 -6.53 -5.10 -20.28
CA VAL A 88 -5.59 -3.96 -20.28
C VAL A 88 -5.73 -3.11 -19.01
N ILE A 89 -6.97 -2.81 -18.58
CA ILE A 89 -7.19 -2.05 -17.34
C ILE A 89 -6.58 -2.78 -16.14
N LYS A 90 -6.88 -4.07 -15.97
CA LYS A 90 -6.34 -4.89 -14.87
C LYS A 90 -4.81 -4.97 -14.91
N ASP A 91 -4.23 -5.17 -16.09
CA ASP A 91 -2.78 -5.25 -16.27
C ASP A 91 -2.08 -3.93 -15.92
N VAL A 92 -2.66 -2.79 -16.35
CA VAL A 92 -2.10 -1.45 -16.08
C VAL A 92 -2.20 -1.10 -14.59
N THR A 93 -3.31 -1.43 -13.92
CA THR A 93 -3.46 -1.13 -12.50
C THR A 93 -2.57 -2.01 -11.64
N ALA A 94 -2.40 -3.29 -11.99
CA ALA A 94 -1.41 -4.15 -11.37
C ALA A 94 0.03 -3.65 -11.60
N GLY A 95 0.32 -3.15 -12.80
CA GLY A 95 1.60 -2.51 -13.14
C GLY A 95 1.88 -1.25 -12.31
N ALA A 96 0.85 -0.45 -12.03
CA ALA A 96 0.98 0.70 -11.14
C ALA A 96 1.34 0.29 -9.70
N VAL A 97 0.70 -0.74 -9.15
CA VAL A 97 1.04 -1.30 -7.83
C VAL A 97 2.50 -1.76 -7.83
N LEU A 98 2.93 -2.52 -8.85
CA LEU A 98 4.31 -2.98 -8.97
C LEU A 98 5.30 -1.82 -8.98
N LEU A 99 5.03 -0.76 -9.75
CA LEU A 99 5.89 0.42 -9.80
C LEU A 99 6.00 1.10 -8.43
N THR A 100 4.87 1.27 -7.73
CA THR A 100 4.89 1.85 -6.37
C THR A 100 5.66 0.97 -5.38
N ALA A 101 5.57 -0.36 -5.51
CA ALA A 101 6.32 -1.30 -4.68
C ALA A 101 7.84 -1.19 -4.93
N ILE A 102 8.27 -1.09 -6.19
CA ILE A 102 9.69 -0.90 -6.54
C ILE A 102 10.22 0.41 -5.95
N ILE A 103 9.48 1.51 -6.12
CA ILE A 103 9.84 2.81 -5.54
C ILE A 103 9.93 2.70 -4.02
N SER A 104 9.00 2.00 -3.39
CA SER A 104 8.98 1.79 -1.94
C SER A 104 10.21 1.03 -1.46
N VAL A 105 10.66 -0.01 -2.18
CA VAL A 105 11.92 -0.71 -1.86
C VAL A 105 13.11 0.25 -1.96
N ILE A 106 13.21 1.04 -3.02
CA ILE A 106 14.31 2.00 -3.21
C ILE A 106 14.35 3.01 -2.06
N VAL A 107 13.21 3.63 -1.73
CA VAL A 107 13.13 4.58 -0.62
C VAL A 107 13.43 3.90 0.72
N GLY A 108 12.91 2.69 0.94
CA GLY A 108 13.20 1.90 2.13
C GLY A 108 14.70 1.65 2.31
N LEU A 109 15.41 1.28 1.24
CA LEU A 109 16.86 1.10 1.27
C LEU A 109 17.61 2.40 1.57
N LEU A 110 17.17 3.53 1.02
CA LEU A 110 17.80 4.84 1.27
C LEU A 110 17.57 5.33 2.71
N VAL A 111 16.40 5.07 3.29
CA VAL A 111 16.04 5.53 4.64
C VAL A 111 16.57 4.60 5.72
N LEU A 112 16.42 3.29 5.54
CA LEU A 112 16.77 2.27 6.53
C LEU A 112 18.19 1.73 6.36
N GLY A 113 18.73 1.71 5.13
CA GLY A 113 20.01 1.08 4.81
C GLY A 113 21.19 1.67 5.60
N PRO A 114 21.44 2.99 5.56
CA PRO A 114 22.54 3.59 6.32
C PRO A 114 22.47 3.36 7.84
N PRO A 115 21.34 3.62 8.54
CA PRO A 115 21.26 3.36 9.98
C PRO A 115 21.32 1.86 10.30
N LEU A 116 20.80 0.98 9.45
CA LEU A 116 20.91 -0.47 9.62
C LEU A 116 22.35 -0.94 9.52
N TRP A 117 23.09 -0.46 8.50
CA TRP A 117 24.50 -0.80 8.33
C TRP A 117 25.33 -0.35 9.52
N ALA A 118 25.16 0.89 9.95
CA ALA A 118 25.87 1.45 11.11
C ALA A 118 25.59 0.67 12.39
N ARG A 119 24.38 0.14 12.57
CA ARG A 119 23.97 -0.54 13.80
C ARG A 119 24.35 -2.03 13.85
N VAL A 120 24.56 -2.65 12.70
CA VAL A 120 24.95 -4.08 12.59
C VAL A 120 26.45 -4.25 12.43
N PHE A 121 27.12 -3.33 11.72
CA PHE A 121 28.53 -3.44 11.35
C PHE A 121 29.40 -2.27 11.82
N GLY A 122 28.81 -1.22 12.39
CA GLY A 122 29.59 -0.18 13.06
C GLY A 122 30.05 -0.71 14.42
N GLU A 123 31.36 -0.70 14.65
CA GLU A 123 31.94 -0.91 15.99
C GLU A 123 31.59 0.23 16.95
#